data_AF-A0A101J6B4-F1
#
_entry.id   AF-A0A101J6B4-F1
#
_cell.length_a   1.000
_cell.length_b   1.000
_cell.length_c   1.000
_cell.angle_alpha   90.00
_cell.angle_beta   90.00
_cell.angle_gamma   90.00
#
_symmetry.space_group_name_H-M   'P 1'
#
loop_
_entity.id
_entity.type
_entity.pdbx_description
1 polymer ?
#
loop_
_entity_poly.entity_id
_entity_poly.type
_entity_poly.pdbx_seq_one_letter_code
_entity_poly.pdbx_strand_id
1 'polypeptide(L)'
;MGGNKQVSGLIHAAASSDDVRLWVPVLCLVEAERERAGIVAHAGVLLDVLRIMDDDYAMAMTVAELMRDGVACGVAAAVHVARPNPMLPDGALVATVAPEAYAGLGVGVMDLNR
;
A
#
# COMPACT_ATOMS: atom_id res chain seq x y z
N MET A 1 18.68 11.08 -9.26
CA MET A 1 17.53 10.22 -8.91
C MET A 1 18.03 9.19 -7.92
N GLY A 2 17.70 9.33 -6.64
CA GLY A 2 18.00 8.31 -5.63
C GLY A 2 16.75 7.46 -5.40
N GLY A 3 16.85 6.15 -5.52
CA GLY A 3 15.81 5.23 -5.05
C GLY A 3 15.81 5.13 -3.52
N ASN A 4 14.69 4.73 -2.93
CA ASN A 4 14.63 4.42 -1.50
C ASN A 4 15.22 3.00 -1.28
N LYS A 5 16.28 2.90 -0.48
CA LYS A 5 16.97 1.62 -0.20
C LYS A 5 16.07 0.59 0.48
N GLN A 6 15.17 1.02 1.38
CA GLN A 6 14.20 0.13 2.03
C GLN A 6 13.23 -0.44 1.01
N VAL A 7 12.73 0.39 0.10
CA VAL A 7 11.84 -0.06 -0.99
C VAL A 7 12.57 -1.07 -1.89
N SER A 8 13.81 -0.77 -2.30
CA SER A 8 14.61 -1.72 -3.08
C SER A 8 14.84 -3.04 -2.33
N GLY A 9 15.10 -2.98 -1.02
CA GLY A 9 15.24 -4.16 -0.18
C GLY A 9 13.98 -5.01 -0.13
N LEU A 10 12.80 -4.38 -0.03
CA LEU A 10 11.50 -5.07 -0.03
C LEU A 10 11.22 -5.76 -1.36
N ILE A 11 11.44 -5.06 -2.47
CA ILE A 11 11.29 -5.66 -3.81
C ILE A 11 12.24 -6.84 -3.97
N HIS A 12 13.49 -6.71 -3.53
CA HIS A 12 14.45 -7.81 -3.61
C HIS A 12 14.05 -9.00 -2.74
N ALA A 13 13.57 -8.76 -1.51
CA ALA A 13 13.10 -9.80 -0.61
C ALA A 13 11.90 -10.56 -1.19
N ALA A 14 10.91 -9.83 -1.71
CA ALA A 14 9.72 -10.40 -2.36
C ALA A 14 10.06 -11.16 -3.66
N ALA A 15 11.05 -10.69 -4.42
CA ALA A 15 11.51 -11.40 -5.62
C ALA A 15 12.31 -12.69 -5.30
N SER A 16 12.82 -12.81 -4.06
CA SER A 16 13.71 -13.91 -3.66
C SER A 16 13.05 -14.95 -2.76
N SER A 17 11.83 -14.69 -2.27
CA SER A 17 11.10 -15.58 -1.36
C SER A 17 9.58 -15.37 -1.42
N ASP A 18 8.83 -16.47 -1.37
CA ASP A 18 7.36 -16.46 -1.28
C ASP A 18 6.82 -16.06 0.12
N ASP A 19 7.71 -15.95 1.11
CA ASP A 19 7.37 -15.52 2.48
C ASP A 19 7.06 -14.02 2.54
N VAL A 20 7.57 -13.24 1.58
CA VAL A 20 7.33 -11.81 1.48
C VAL A 20 6.42 -11.53 0.30
N ARG A 21 5.20 -11.10 0.59
CA ARG A 21 4.22 -10.71 -0.44
C ARG A 21 3.98 -9.21 -0.37
N LEU A 22 4.05 -8.56 -1.53
CA LEU A 22 3.79 -7.14 -1.66
C LEU A 22 2.45 -6.93 -2.38
N TRP A 23 1.60 -6.11 -1.77
CA TRP A 23 0.30 -5.74 -2.30
C TRP A 23 0.23 -4.25 -2.54
N VAL A 24 -0.40 -3.84 -3.62
CA VAL A 24 -0.60 -2.42 -3.94
C VAL A 24 -2.06 -2.19 -4.37
N PRO A 25 -2.87 -1.49 -3.56
CA PRO A 25 -4.19 -1.03 -3.99
C PRO A 25 -4.08 -0.13 -5.22
N VAL A 26 -4.99 -0.27 -6.19
CA VAL A 26 -5.01 0.58 -7.40
C VAL A 26 -5.11 2.06 -7.03
N LEU A 27 -5.92 2.41 -6.03
CA LEU A 27 -6.02 3.79 -5.54
C LEU A 27 -4.70 4.37 -5.02
N CYS A 28 -3.81 3.55 -4.44
CA CYS A 28 -2.48 4.00 -4.05
C CYS A 28 -1.62 4.37 -5.26
N LEU A 29 -1.71 3.59 -6.35
CA LEU A 29 -1.00 3.89 -7.60
C LEU A 29 -1.50 5.18 -8.25
N VAL A 30 -2.82 5.38 -8.27
CA VAL A 30 -3.42 6.59 -8.84
C VAL A 30 -3.04 7.84 -8.04
N GLU A 31 -3.05 7.79 -6.72
CA GLU A 31 -2.60 8.91 -5.90
C GLU A 31 -1.08 9.17 -6.08
N ALA A 32 -0.26 8.11 -6.15
CA ALA A 32 1.17 8.26 -6.42
C ALA A 32 1.47 8.86 -7.80
N GLU A 33 0.66 8.55 -8.83
CA GLU A 33 0.76 9.17 -10.15
C GLU A 33 0.58 10.69 -10.11
N ARG A 34 -0.27 11.18 -9.20
CA ARG A 34 -0.51 12.62 -9.00
C ARG A 34 0.71 13.33 -8.40
N GLU A 35 1.46 12.64 -7.56
CA GLU A 35 2.71 13.14 -6.98
C GLU A 35 3.88 13.04 -7.96
N ARG A 36 3.91 11.97 -8.77
CA ARG A 36 4.95 11.74 -9.77
C ARG A 36 4.39 10.99 -10.97
N ALA A 37 4.22 11.74 -12.06
CA ALA A 37 3.81 11.18 -13.34
C ALA A 37 4.75 10.05 -13.80
N GLY A 38 4.15 8.97 -14.30
CA GLY A 38 4.80 7.75 -14.76
C GLY A 38 5.02 6.69 -13.68
N ILE A 39 4.59 6.90 -12.43
CA ILE A 39 4.70 5.86 -11.38
C ILE A 39 3.86 4.64 -11.74
N VAL A 40 2.65 4.81 -12.26
CA VAL A 40 1.79 3.67 -12.61
C VAL A 40 2.46 2.80 -13.68
N ALA A 41 3.00 3.42 -14.72
CA ALA A 41 3.73 2.71 -15.77
C ALA A 41 4.99 2.02 -15.23
N HIS A 42 5.70 2.66 -14.29
CA HIS A 42 6.87 2.07 -13.65
C HIS A 42 6.51 0.86 -12.77
N ALA A 43 5.43 0.95 -11.99
CA ALA A 43 4.92 -0.17 -11.20
C ALA A 43 4.51 -1.37 -12.07
N GLY A 44 4.04 -1.11 -13.29
CA GLY A 44 3.74 -2.14 -14.29
C GLY A 44 4.93 -3.04 -14.67
N VAL A 45 6.16 -2.57 -14.49
CA VAL A 45 7.39 -3.37 -14.72
C VAL A 45 7.63 -4.37 -13.58
N LEU A 46 7.01 -4.16 -12.42
CA LEU A 46 7.23 -4.94 -11.20
C LEU A 46 6.06 -5.88 -10.88
N LEU A 47 5.17 -6.18 -11.85
CA LEU A 47 3.96 -6.98 -11.62
C LEU A 47 4.25 -8.47 -11.34
N ASP A 48 5.47 -8.92 -11.61
CA ASP A 48 5.96 -10.24 -11.19
C ASP A 48 6.23 -10.32 -9.68
N VAL A 49 6.46 -9.16 -9.03
CA VAL A 49 6.76 -9.06 -7.59
C VAL A 49 5.61 -8.38 -6.82
N LEU A 50 4.94 -7.41 -7.43
CA LEU A 50 3.84 -6.64 -6.84
C LEU A 50 2.49 -7.21 -7.29
N ARG A 51 1.67 -7.61 -6.33
CA ARG A 51 0.29 -7.95 -6.60
C ARG A 51 -0.59 -6.71 -6.50
N ILE A 52 -1.20 -6.33 -7.61
CA ILE A 52 -2.20 -5.26 -7.62
C ILE A 52 -3.49 -5.76 -6.97
N MET A 53 -4.03 -4.97 -6.07
CA MET A 53 -5.29 -5.24 -5.40
C MET A 53 -6.39 -4.44 -6.09
N ASP A 54 -7.34 -5.16 -6.68
CA ASP A 54 -8.50 -4.58 -7.34
C ASP A 54 -9.41 -3.88 -6.32
N ASP A 55 -10.08 -2.82 -6.78
CA ASP A 55 -11.07 -2.11 -5.99
C ASP A 55 -12.41 -2.83 -6.09
N ASP A 56 -13.04 -3.11 -4.95
CA ASP A 56 -14.39 -3.66 -4.87
C ASP A 56 -15.32 -2.71 -4.10
N TYR A 57 -16.58 -3.11 -3.96
CA TYR A 57 -17.56 -2.31 -3.22
C TYR A 57 -17.21 -2.15 -1.73
N ALA A 58 -16.57 -3.15 -1.12
CA ALA A 58 -16.18 -3.08 0.29
C ALA A 58 -15.04 -2.07 0.49
N MET A 59 -14.10 -2.00 -0.44
CA MET A 59 -13.08 -0.95 -0.48
C MET A 59 -13.72 0.42 -0.67
N ALA A 60 -14.66 0.57 -1.61
CA ALA A 60 -15.36 1.83 -1.83
C ALA A 60 -16.10 2.33 -0.56
N MET A 61 -16.75 1.43 0.17
CA MET A 61 -17.39 1.76 1.46
C MET A 61 -16.36 2.24 2.50
N THR A 62 -15.25 1.52 2.64
CA THR A 62 -14.17 1.87 3.58
C THR A 62 -13.55 3.23 3.25
N VAL A 63 -13.28 3.47 1.96
CA VAL A 63 -12.75 4.74 1.47
C VAL A 63 -13.75 5.87 1.74
N ALA A 64 -15.02 5.69 1.39
CA ALA A 64 -16.05 6.71 1.63
C ALA A 64 -16.23 7.04 3.12
N GLU A 65 -16.10 6.06 4.01
CA GLU A 65 -16.12 6.26 5.47
C GLU A 65 -14.94 7.10 5.93
N LEU A 66 -13.71 6.65 5.66
CA LEU A 66 -12.50 7.31 6.14
C LEU A 66 -12.28 8.70 5.48
N MET A 67 -12.75 8.89 4.24
CA MET A 67 -12.72 10.19 3.58
C MET A 67 -13.56 11.24 4.32
N ARG A 68 -14.68 10.87 4.95
CA ARG A 68 -15.47 11.81 5.76
C ARG A 68 -14.70 12.28 7.00
N ASP A 69 -13.75 11.47 7.46
CA ASP A 69 -12.85 11.77 8.56
C ASP A 69 -11.55 12.46 8.10
N GLY A 70 -11.46 12.85 6.82
CA GLY A 70 -10.32 13.57 6.25
C GLY A 70 -9.15 12.69 5.81
N VAL A 71 -9.31 11.37 5.78
CA VAL A 71 -8.26 10.44 5.33
C VAL A 71 -8.18 10.42 3.80
N ALA A 72 -6.97 10.49 3.26
CA ALA A 72 -6.74 10.42 1.81
C ALA A 72 -7.15 9.05 1.23
N CYS A 73 -7.62 9.04 -0.02
CA CYS A 73 -8.10 7.81 -0.68
C CYS A 73 -7.07 6.68 -0.69
N GLY A 74 -5.81 6.98 -1.02
CA GLY A 74 -4.72 6.00 -1.01
C GLY A 74 -4.46 5.42 0.39
N VAL A 75 -4.48 6.26 1.43
CA VAL A 75 -4.34 5.82 2.83
C VAL A 75 -5.50 4.91 3.22
N ALA A 76 -6.74 5.30 2.90
CA ALA A 76 -7.92 4.50 3.20
C ALA A 76 -7.92 3.14 2.47
N ALA A 77 -7.48 3.10 1.20
CA ALA A 77 -7.36 1.87 0.44
C ALA A 77 -6.28 0.93 1.01
N ALA A 78 -5.12 1.47 1.38
CA ALA A 78 -4.08 0.71 2.06
C ALA A 78 -4.58 0.16 3.42
N VAL A 79 -5.34 0.95 4.17
CA VAL A 79 -5.98 0.52 5.42
C VAL A 79 -6.97 -0.61 5.18
N HIS A 80 -7.82 -0.51 4.15
CA HIS A 80 -8.78 -1.54 3.79
C HIS A 80 -8.09 -2.89 3.56
N VAL A 81 -7.01 -2.90 2.77
CA VAL A 81 -6.26 -4.12 2.44
C VAL A 81 -5.48 -4.66 3.64
N ALA A 82 -4.88 -3.78 4.45
CA ALA A 82 -3.98 -4.18 5.53
C ALA A 82 -4.69 -4.60 6.82
N ARG A 83 -5.98 -4.25 7.01
CA ARG A 83 -6.71 -4.64 8.21
C ARG A 83 -6.84 -6.17 8.33
N PRO A 84 -6.76 -6.70 9.57
CA PRO A 84 -7.09 -8.09 9.86
C PRO A 84 -8.40 -8.54 9.24
N ASN A 85 -8.39 -9.71 8.60
CA ASN A 85 -9.57 -10.32 7.99
C ASN A 85 -9.44 -11.86 8.01
N PRO A 86 -10.49 -12.62 7.65
CA PRO A 86 -10.43 -14.10 7.72
C PRO A 86 -9.32 -14.74 6.90
N MET A 87 -8.87 -14.12 5.80
CA MET A 87 -7.76 -14.63 4.99
C MET A 87 -6.39 -14.19 5.51
N LEU A 88 -6.34 -13.07 6.24
CA LEU A 88 -5.15 -12.52 6.86
C LEU A 88 -5.45 -12.11 8.31
N PRO A 89 -5.52 -13.09 9.25
CA PRO A 89 -6.01 -12.85 10.61
C PRO A 89 -5.18 -11.84 11.41
N ASP A 90 -3.88 -11.73 11.10
CA ASP A 90 -2.96 -10.80 11.76
C ASP A 90 -2.90 -9.43 11.04
N GLY A 91 -3.56 -9.28 9.89
CA GLY A 91 -3.43 -8.13 9.01
C GLY A 91 -2.08 -8.06 8.28
N ALA A 92 -1.87 -6.98 7.53
CA ALA A 92 -0.62 -6.67 6.85
C ALA A 92 0.04 -5.43 7.46
N LEU A 93 1.32 -5.22 7.11
CA LEU A 93 2.00 -3.96 7.38
C LEU A 93 1.85 -3.02 6.18
N VAL A 94 1.54 -1.76 6.44
CA VAL A 94 1.62 -0.71 5.42
C VAL A 94 3.05 -0.18 5.36
N ALA A 95 3.72 -0.40 4.24
CA ALA A 95 5.02 0.18 3.94
C ALA A 95 4.84 1.63 3.46
N THR A 96 5.32 2.62 4.22
CA THR A 96 5.06 4.04 3.93
C THR A 96 6.21 4.94 4.37
N VAL A 97 6.36 6.09 3.72
CA VAL A 97 7.24 7.20 4.16
C VAL A 97 6.52 8.22 5.04
N ALA A 98 5.20 8.09 5.21
CA ALA A 98 4.35 8.95 6.04
C ALA A 98 3.59 8.10 7.09
N PRO A 99 4.27 7.55 8.10
CA PRO A 99 3.67 6.63 9.07
C PRO A 99 2.54 7.28 9.90
N GLU A 100 2.63 8.57 10.17
CA GLU A 100 1.63 9.35 10.91
C GLU A 100 0.25 9.37 10.23
N ALA A 101 0.19 9.24 8.91
CA ALA A 101 -1.08 9.19 8.17
C ALA A 101 -1.92 7.96 8.51
N TYR A 102 -1.31 6.93 9.11
CA TYR A 102 -1.96 5.68 9.49
C TYR A 102 -2.23 5.56 11.00
N ALA A 103 -1.85 6.56 11.79
CA ALA A 103 -2.01 6.54 13.23
C ALA A 103 -3.50 6.40 13.62
N GLY A 104 -3.80 5.42 14.47
CA GLY A 104 -5.17 5.16 14.93
C GLY A 104 -6.09 4.48 13.91
N LEU A 105 -5.61 4.12 12.71
CA LEU A 105 -6.45 3.49 11.68
C LEU A 105 -6.55 1.96 11.77
N GLY A 106 -5.92 1.36 12.79
CA GLY A 106 -6.01 -0.06 13.11
C GLY A 106 -5.16 -0.96 12.21
N VAL A 107 -4.04 -0.45 11.70
CA VAL A 107 -3.10 -1.19 10.85
C VAL A 107 -1.67 -1.06 11.38
N GLY A 108 -0.85 -2.09 11.14
CA GLY A 108 0.58 -2.02 11.40
C GLY A 108 1.29 -1.20 10.32
N VAL A 109 2.38 -0.54 10.69
CA VAL A 109 3.14 0.34 9.79
C VAL A 109 4.61 -0.02 9.79
N MET A 110 5.21 -0.05 8.61
CA MET A 110 6.65 -0.13 8.40
C MET A 110 7.12 1.21 7.81
N ASP A 111 7.87 1.96 8.62
CA ASP A 111 8.42 3.27 8.25
C ASP A 111 9.63 3.10 7.31
N LEU A 112 9.45 3.51 6.05
CA LEU A 112 10.46 3.39 4.98
C LEU A 112 11.54 4.48 5.04
N ASN A 113 11.50 5.37 6.02
CA ASN A 113 12.55 6.37 6.25
C ASN A 113 13.66 5.86 7.18
N ARG A 114 13.50 4.68 7.80
CA ARG A 114 14.43 4.12 8.79
C ARG A 114 15.40 3.11 8.22
#